data_AF-A0A649Z3I7-F1
#
_entry.id   AF-A0A649Z3I7-F1
#
_cell.length_a   1.000
_cell.length_b   1.000
_cell.length_c   1.000
_cell.angle_alpha   90.00
_cell.angle_beta   90.00
_cell.angle_gamma   90.00
#
_symmetry.space_group_name_H-M   'P 1'
#
loop_
_entity.id
_entity.type
_entity.pdbx_description
1 polymer ?
#
loop_
_entity_poly.entity_id
_entity_poly.type
_entity_poly.pdbx_seq_one_letter_code
_entity_poly.pdbx_strand_id
1 'polypeptide(L)'
;MQCYQTSFSACVGQTDTENIIGLGTYQYCVDHNEFEKSLRLLVFLRMKKRMNEIKSFMEANKIEHDIFDKLVANKLITSFILNPNDEQNFKNHLFIDLVSSKPELTINNFKRTIFIIIGCGGIGNFVSYALASFYPKN
;
A
#
# COMPACT_ATOMS: atom_id res chain seq x y z
N MET A 1 -12.64 10.24 11.13
CA MET A 1 -11.90 9.22 11.92
C MET A 1 -11.10 8.37 10.94
N GLN A 2 -9.79 8.26 11.15
CA GLN A 2 -8.91 7.47 10.28
C GLN A 2 -9.11 5.98 10.55
N CYS A 3 -9.27 5.20 9.49
CA CYS A 3 -9.37 3.75 9.56
C CYS A 3 -8.20 3.15 8.80
N TYR A 4 -7.83 1.93 9.19
CA TYR A 4 -6.70 1.21 8.60
C TYR A 4 -7.14 -0.17 8.12
N GLN A 5 -6.44 -0.67 7.13
CA GLN A 5 -6.57 -2.03 6.62
C GLN A 5 -5.22 -2.52 6.11
N THR A 6 -5.10 -3.83 5.95
CA THR A 6 -3.95 -4.44 5.28
C THR A 6 -3.93 -4.00 3.82
N SER A 7 -2.76 -3.55 3.36
CA SER A 7 -2.56 -3.16 1.96
C SER A 7 -2.71 -4.39 1.06
N PHE A 8 -3.23 -4.18 -0.16
CA PHE A 8 -3.32 -5.24 -1.17
C PHE A 8 -1.95 -5.71 -1.68
N SER A 9 -0.90 -4.93 -1.43
CA SER A 9 0.49 -5.29 -1.72
C SER A 9 1.20 -5.96 -0.54
N ALA A 10 0.52 -6.15 0.59
CA ALA A 10 1.14 -6.73 1.76
C ALA A 10 1.48 -8.19 1.50
N CYS A 11 2.76 -8.52 1.58
CA CYS A 11 3.28 -9.87 1.43
C CYS A 11 4.10 -10.24 2.66
N VAL A 12 4.03 -11.51 3.03
CA VAL A 12 4.84 -12.12 4.07
C VAL A 12 5.35 -13.45 3.54
N GLY A 13 6.57 -13.81 3.89
CA GLY A 13 7.21 -15.05 3.51
C GLY A 13 7.98 -15.64 4.68
N GLN A 14 8.01 -16.95 4.77
CA GLN A 14 8.81 -17.67 5.75
C GLN A 14 9.65 -18.70 5.01
N THR A 15 10.93 -18.74 5.33
CA THR A 15 11.86 -19.78 4.91
C THR A 15 12.32 -20.57 6.13
N ASP A 16 13.09 -21.63 5.94
CA ASP A 16 13.64 -22.43 7.05
C ASP A 16 14.57 -21.62 7.97
N THR A 17 15.07 -20.48 7.51
CA THR A 17 16.09 -19.68 8.22
C THR A 17 15.66 -18.25 8.53
N GLU A 18 14.68 -17.70 7.79
CA GLU A 18 14.32 -16.29 7.85
C GLU A 18 12.81 -16.08 7.76
N ASN A 19 12.31 -15.11 8.52
CA ASN A 19 10.97 -14.58 8.39
C ASN A 19 11.03 -13.21 7.71
N ILE A 20 10.33 -13.07 6.59
CA ILE A 20 10.38 -11.90 5.72
C ILE A 20 9.01 -11.24 5.70
N ILE A 21 8.98 -9.93 5.89
CA ILE A 21 7.78 -9.11 5.82
C ILE A 21 8.00 -8.01 4.77
N GLY A 22 7.00 -7.77 3.93
CA GLY A 22 7.03 -6.73 2.91
C GLY A 22 7.42 -7.24 1.53
N LEU A 23 7.59 -6.28 0.61
CA LEU A 23 7.95 -6.53 -0.78
C LEU A 23 8.89 -5.42 -1.28
N GLY A 24 9.91 -5.78 -2.06
CA GLY A 24 10.80 -4.82 -2.71
C GLY A 24 11.54 -3.94 -1.70
N THR A 25 11.48 -2.63 -1.87
CA THR A 25 12.16 -1.67 -0.99
C THR A 25 11.61 -1.61 0.43
N TYR A 26 10.42 -2.17 0.67
CA TYR A 26 9.78 -2.24 2.00
C TYR A 26 9.94 -3.60 2.66
N GLN A 27 10.80 -4.46 2.11
CA GLN A 27 11.07 -5.79 2.64
C GLN A 27 12.08 -5.72 3.79
N TYR A 28 11.82 -6.45 4.86
CA TYR A 28 12.74 -6.61 5.99
C TYR A 28 12.59 -7.98 6.65
N CYS A 29 13.65 -8.43 7.32
CA CYS A 29 13.66 -9.67 8.09
C CYS A 29 13.37 -9.39 9.56
N VAL A 30 12.66 -10.30 10.20
CA VAL A 30 12.27 -10.20 11.61
C VAL A 30 12.47 -11.52 12.34
N ASP A 31 12.51 -11.46 13.67
CA ASP A 31 12.45 -12.67 14.49
C ASP A 31 11.05 -13.32 14.43
N HIS A 32 10.95 -14.52 14.97
CA HIS A 32 9.71 -15.30 14.93
C HIS A 32 8.56 -14.64 15.73
N ASN A 33 8.87 -13.95 16.82
CA ASN A 33 7.88 -13.31 17.68
C ASN A 33 7.28 -12.07 17.01
N GLU A 34 8.11 -11.21 16.42
CA GLU A 34 7.66 -10.06 15.63
C GLU A 34 6.89 -10.54 14.37
N PHE A 35 7.32 -11.63 13.74
CA PHE A 35 6.62 -12.23 12.61
C PHE A 35 5.19 -12.67 12.94
N GLU A 36 5.01 -13.48 13.99
CA GLU A 36 3.68 -13.96 14.38
C GLU A 36 2.73 -12.80 14.75
N LYS A 37 3.24 -11.83 15.52
CA LYS A 37 2.45 -10.66 15.93
C LYS A 37 2.05 -9.81 14.73
N SER A 38 2.98 -9.58 13.81
CA SER A 38 2.72 -8.87 12.56
C SER A 38 1.66 -9.58 11.72
N LEU A 39 1.78 -10.90 11.55
CA LEU A 39 0.82 -11.70 10.81
C LEU A 39 -0.58 -11.64 11.42
N ARG A 40 -0.70 -11.79 12.75
CA ARG A 40 -1.99 -11.68 13.45
C ARG A 40 -2.65 -10.33 13.22
N LEU A 41 -1.86 -9.25 13.31
CA LEU A 41 -2.35 -7.89 13.07
C LEU A 41 -2.79 -7.68 11.61
N LEU A 42 -2.00 -8.14 10.63
CA LEU A 42 -2.36 -8.06 9.22
C LEU A 42 -3.60 -8.90 8.87
N VAL A 43 -3.77 -10.07 9.50
CA VAL A 43 -4.98 -10.89 9.33
C VAL A 43 -6.21 -10.19 9.92
N PHE A 44 -6.08 -9.60 11.11
CA PHE A 44 -7.16 -8.83 11.74
C PHE A 44 -7.58 -7.61 10.89
N LEU A 45 -6.61 -6.97 10.25
CA LEU A 45 -6.79 -5.79 9.39
C LEU A 45 -7.16 -6.11 7.94
N ARG A 46 -7.46 -7.37 7.58
CA ARG A 46 -7.99 -7.71 6.24
C ARG A 46 -9.28 -6.96 5.90
N MET A 47 -10.04 -6.56 6.92
CA MET A 47 -11.14 -5.61 6.77
C MET A 47 -10.78 -4.30 7.44
N LYS A 48 -11.33 -3.20 6.91
CA LYS A 48 -11.15 -1.86 7.45
C LYS A 48 -11.61 -1.77 8.91
N LYS A 49 -10.71 -1.31 9.80
CA LYS A 49 -10.96 -1.13 11.24
C LYS A 49 -10.64 0.29 11.70
N ARG A 50 -11.30 0.75 12.76
CA ARG A 50 -10.99 2.03 13.41
C ARG A 50 -9.82 1.87 14.36
N MET A 51 -9.07 2.95 14.58
CA MET A 51 -7.91 2.96 15.48
C MET A 51 -8.22 2.43 16.90
N ASN A 52 -9.41 2.73 17.45
CA ASN A 52 -9.79 2.22 18.78
C ASN A 52 -9.90 0.69 18.81
N GLU A 53 -10.47 0.07 17.77
CA GLU A 53 -10.58 -1.38 17.66
C GLU A 53 -9.19 -2.03 17.52
N ILE A 54 -8.29 -1.37 16.79
CA ILE A 54 -6.91 -1.82 16.59
C ILE A 54 -6.15 -1.80 17.91
N LYS A 55 -6.25 -0.70 18.67
CA LYS A 55 -5.60 -0.59 19.99
C LYS A 55 -6.09 -1.68 20.94
N SER A 56 -7.40 -1.90 21.04
CA SER A 56 -7.96 -2.97 21.88
C SER A 56 -7.49 -4.35 21.44
N PHE A 57 -7.40 -4.62 20.13
CA PHE A 57 -6.87 -5.89 19.62
C PHE A 57 -5.38 -6.07 19.95
N MET A 58 -4.58 -5.02 19.81
CA MET A 58 -3.15 -5.04 20.12
C MET A 58 -2.90 -5.30 21.61
N GLU A 59 -3.64 -4.63 22.50
CA GLU A 59 -3.56 -4.84 23.95
C GLU A 59 -3.93 -6.29 24.31
N ALA A 60 -5.03 -6.82 23.76
CA ALA A 60 -5.47 -8.19 24.03
C ALA A 60 -4.46 -9.25 23.55
N ASN A 61 -3.73 -8.98 22.46
CA ASN A 61 -2.76 -9.91 21.87
C ASN A 61 -1.31 -9.61 22.26
N LYS A 62 -1.07 -8.64 23.16
CA LYS A 62 0.28 -8.21 23.57
C LYS A 62 1.17 -7.82 22.39
N ILE A 63 0.60 -7.08 21.43
CA ILE A 63 1.31 -6.55 20.27
C ILE A 63 1.80 -5.14 20.60
N GLU A 64 3.11 -4.92 20.49
CA GLU A 64 3.74 -3.63 20.73
C GLU A 64 3.31 -2.58 19.69
N HIS A 65 3.17 -1.33 20.13
CA HIS A 65 2.84 -0.21 19.22
C HIS A 65 3.86 -0.04 18.09
N ASP A 66 5.14 -0.31 18.36
CA ASP A 66 6.21 -0.26 17.38
C ASP A 66 5.97 -1.18 16.18
N ILE A 67 5.35 -2.36 16.38
CA ILE A 67 5.02 -3.28 15.28
C ILE A 67 3.98 -2.63 14.36
N PHE A 68 2.94 -2.00 14.90
CA PHE A 68 1.95 -1.30 14.09
C PHE A 68 2.60 -0.15 13.30
N ASP A 69 3.44 0.65 13.95
CA ASP A 69 4.11 1.78 13.31
C ASP A 69 5.05 1.32 12.19
N LYS A 70 5.82 0.24 12.40
CA LYS A 70 6.64 -0.40 11.35
C LYS A 70 5.81 -0.90 10.18
N LEU A 71 4.67 -1.55 10.43
CA LEU A 71 3.81 -2.05 9.38
C LEU A 71 3.18 -0.91 8.55
N VAL A 72 2.85 0.21 9.17
CA VAL A 72 2.39 1.42 8.47
C VAL A 72 3.53 2.07 7.67
N ALA A 73 4.71 2.21 8.28
CA ALA A 73 5.88 2.80 7.63
C ALA A 73 6.32 2.02 6.40
N ASN A 74 6.23 0.69 6.46
CA ASN A 74 6.58 -0.23 5.36
C ASN A 74 5.39 -0.55 4.43
N LYS A 75 4.33 0.27 4.42
CA LYS A 75 3.22 0.18 3.46
C LYS A 75 2.45 -1.16 3.47
N LEU A 76 2.52 -1.90 4.58
CA LEU A 76 1.78 -3.16 4.79
C LEU A 76 0.39 -2.89 5.36
N ILE A 77 0.25 -1.80 6.12
CA ILE A 77 -1.03 -1.26 6.59
C ILE A 77 -1.23 0.12 5.95
N THR A 78 -2.41 0.35 5.39
CA THR A 78 -2.77 1.61 4.73
C THR A 78 -4.09 2.15 5.26
N SER A 79 -4.21 3.47 5.28
CA SER A 79 -5.49 4.16 5.48
C SER A 79 -6.11 4.64 4.16
N PHE A 80 -5.40 4.45 3.04
CA PHE A 80 -5.84 4.87 1.72
C PHE A 80 -6.98 3.97 1.22
N ILE A 81 -8.00 4.60 0.65
CA ILE A 81 -9.20 3.90 0.18
C ILE A 81 -8.91 3.32 -1.20
N LEU A 82 -8.62 2.02 -1.23
CA LEU A 82 -8.54 1.24 -2.46
C LEU A 82 -9.89 0.53 -2.66
N ASN A 83 -10.49 0.70 -3.82
CA ASN A 83 -11.69 -0.03 -4.24
C ASN A 83 -11.28 -1.11 -5.26
N PRO A 84 -11.25 -2.40 -4.87
CA PRO A 84 -10.90 -3.49 -5.79
C PRO A 84 -11.85 -3.62 -6.98
N ASN A 85 -13.07 -3.10 -6.86
CA ASN A 85 -14.07 -3.12 -7.94
C ASN A 85 -13.83 -2.04 -9.00
N ASP A 86 -12.91 -1.08 -8.75
CA ASP A 86 -12.45 -0.11 -9.75
C ASP A 86 -11.30 -0.73 -10.56
N GLU A 87 -11.62 -1.67 -11.45
CA GLU A 87 -10.63 -2.44 -12.21
C GLU A 87 -9.63 -1.56 -12.97
N GLN A 88 -10.06 -0.35 -13.36
CA GLN A 88 -9.27 0.55 -14.18
C GLN A 88 -8.25 1.33 -13.37
N ASN A 89 -8.62 1.88 -12.22
CA ASN A 89 -7.71 2.70 -11.41
C ASN A 89 -7.07 1.95 -10.26
N PHE A 90 -7.58 0.77 -9.87
CA PHE A 90 -7.13 0.05 -8.68
C PHE A 90 -5.62 -0.20 -8.68
N LYS A 91 -5.05 -0.72 -9.78
CA LYS A 91 -3.61 -1.00 -9.87
C LYS A 91 -2.76 0.29 -9.80
N ASN A 92 -3.20 1.34 -10.47
CA ASN A 92 -2.54 2.65 -10.46
C ASN A 92 -2.57 3.28 -9.05
N HIS A 93 -3.72 3.22 -8.38
CA HIS A 93 -3.87 3.69 -7.01
C HIS A 93 -3.03 2.88 -6.02
N LEU A 94 -2.99 1.55 -6.17
CA LEU A 94 -2.14 0.68 -5.35
C LEU A 94 -0.65 1.02 -5.53
N PHE A 95 -0.21 1.23 -6.77
CA PHE A 95 1.16 1.65 -7.05
C PHE A 95 1.48 3.02 -6.43
N ILE A 96 0.59 4.01 -6.60
CA ILE A 96 0.79 5.34 -6.02
C ILE A 96 0.81 5.29 -4.48
N ASP A 97 -0.01 4.43 -3.86
CA ASP A 97 0.03 4.23 -2.40
C ASP A 97 1.40 3.75 -1.91
N LEU A 98 2.05 2.89 -2.71
CA LEU A 98 3.39 2.40 -2.41
C LEU A 98 4.47 3.48 -2.59
N VAL A 99 4.42 4.26 -3.67
CA VAL A 99 5.52 5.20 -3.99
C VAL A 99 5.34 6.62 -3.44
N SER A 100 4.14 6.98 -2.98
CA SER A 100 3.83 8.32 -2.46
C SER A 100 3.51 8.32 -0.97
N SER A 101 3.98 9.35 -0.26
CA SER A 101 3.55 9.63 1.11
C SER A 101 2.17 10.29 1.19
N LYS A 102 1.67 10.85 0.07
CA LYS A 102 0.36 11.52 -0.02
C LYS A 102 -0.37 11.09 -1.30
N PRO A 103 -0.85 9.84 -1.39
CA PRO A 103 -1.38 9.25 -2.63
C PRO A 103 -2.51 10.06 -3.27
N GLU A 104 -3.49 10.51 -2.49
CA GLU A 104 -4.61 11.34 -2.97
C GLU A 104 -4.14 12.65 -3.59
N LEU A 105 -3.20 13.34 -2.93
CA LEU A 105 -2.65 14.59 -3.44
C LEU A 105 -1.85 14.35 -4.72
N THR A 106 -1.05 13.27 -4.77
CA THR A 106 -0.30 12.88 -5.97
C THR A 106 -1.23 12.61 -7.15
N ILE A 107 -2.30 11.83 -6.95
CA ILE A 107 -3.30 11.54 -7.99
C ILE A 107 -3.96 12.84 -8.47
N ASN A 108 -4.38 13.71 -7.55
CA ASN A 108 -5.04 14.97 -7.89
C ASN A 108 -4.13 15.92 -8.66
N ASN A 109 -2.85 16.02 -8.26
CA ASN A 109 -1.86 16.81 -8.99
C ASN A 109 -1.62 16.23 -10.38
N PHE A 110 -1.51 14.91 -10.49
CA PHE A 110 -1.32 14.24 -11.78
C PHE A 110 -2.49 14.53 -12.73
N LYS A 111 -3.73 14.42 -12.26
CA LYS A 111 -4.96 14.72 -13.01
C LYS A 111 -5.09 16.18 -13.47
N ARG A 112 -4.41 17.10 -12.79
CA ARG A 112 -4.41 18.55 -13.12
C ARG A 112 -3.18 18.97 -13.94
N THR A 113 -2.24 18.07 -14.15
CA THR A 113 -1.01 18.36 -14.87
C THR A 113 -1.21 18.17 -16.37
N ILE A 114 -0.84 19.19 -17.14
CA ILE A 114 -0.80 19.10 -18.60
C ILE A 114 0.59 18.59 -19.00
N PHE A 115 0.64 17.44 -19.66
CA PHE A 115 1.86 16.87 -20.22
C PHE A 115 1.95 17.23 -21.71
N ILE A 116 3.02 17.92 -22.11
CA ILE A 116 3.31 18.24 -23.51
C ILE A 116 4.42 17.29 -23.98
N ILE A 117 4.13 16.47 -24.99
CA ILE A 117 5.08 15.51 -25.56
C ILE A 117 5.59 16.07 -26.89
N ILE A 118 6.87 16.42 -26.94
CA ILE A 118 7.53 16.91 -28.15
C ILE A 118 8.25 15.74 -28.82
N GLY A 119 7.71 15.30 -29.95
CA GLY A 119 8.21 14.14 -30.71
C GLY A 119 7.40 12.87 -30.45
N CYS A 120 6.59 12.48 -31.43
CA CYS A 120 5.68 11.33 -31.37
C CYS A 120 6.28 10.06 -32.01
N GLY A 121 7.61 9.91 -31.96
CA GLY A 121 8.27 8.65 -32.32
C GLY A 121 8.02 7.56 -31.29
N GLY A 122 8.79 6.47 -31.32
CA GLY A 122 8.58 5.32 -30.42
C GLY A 122 8.46 5.71 -28.95
N ILE A 123 9.42 6.47 -28.41
CA ILE A 123 9.43 6.92 -27.01
C ILE A 123 8.19 7.76 -26.69
N GLY A 124 7.88 8.75 -27.53
CA GLY A 124 6.73 9.64 -27.34
C GLY A 124 5.41 8.85 -27.32
N ASN A 125 5.30 7.83 -28.16
CA ASN A 125 4.12 6.95 -28.20
C ASN A 125 4.00 6.06 -26.95
N PHE A 126 5.10 5.49 -26.47
CA PHE A 126 5.09 4.70 -25.22
C PHE A 126 4.70 5.55 -24.01
N VAL A 127 5.28 6.76 -23.90
CA VAL A 127 4.99 7.67 -22.79
C VAL A 127 3.55 8.17 -22.87
N SER A 128 3.07 8.59 -24.04
CA SER A 128 1.71 9.11 -24.20
C SER A 128 0.66 8.06 -23.84
N TYR A 129 0.87 6.80 -24.24
CA TYR A 129 -0.01 5.69 -23.90
C TYR A 129 -0.06 5.43 -22.38
N ALA A 130 1.10 5.39 -21.72
CA ALA A 130 1.18 5.19 -20.29
C ALA A 130 0.49 6.33 -19.51
N LEU A 131 0.71 7.59 -19.92
CA LEU A 131 0.05 8.74 -19.31
C LEU A 131 -1.47 8.71 -19.50
N ALA A 132 -1.93 8.30 -20.68
CA ALA A 132 -3.36 8.18 -20.97
C ALA A 132 -4.07 7.14 -20.09
N SER A 133 -3.36 6.12 -19.57
CA SER A 133 -3.94 5.13 -18.67
C SER A 133 -4.43 5.71 -17.32
N PHE A 134 -3.95 6.89 -16.93
CA PHE A 134 -4.42 7.64 -15.76
C PHE A 134 -5.64 8.54 -16.05
N TYR A 135 -6.02 8.64 -17.33
CA TYR A 135 -7.21 9.35 -17.81
C TYR A 135 -8.09 8.40 -18.61
N PRO A 136 -8.73 7.41 -17.94
CA PRO A 136 -9.80 6.63 -18.56
C PRO A 136 -10.72 7.49 -19.43
N LYS A 137 -10.85 7.15 -20.71
CA LYS A 137 -11.98 7.67 -21.49
C LYS A 137 -13.21 6.94 -20.98
N ASN A 138 -14.15 7.70 -20.43
CA ASN A 138 -15.53 7.23 -20.23
C ASN A 138 -16.17 6.91 -21.57
#